data_AF-A0A0R3D0Y8-F1
#
_entry.id   AF-A0A0R3D0Y8-F1
#
_cell.length_a   1.000
_cell.length_b   1.000
_cell.length_c   1.000
_cell.angle_alpha   90.00
_cell.angle_beta   90.00
_cell.angle_gamma   90.00
#
_symmetry.space_group_name_H-M   'P 1'
#
loop_
_entity.id
_entity.type
_entity.pdbx_description
1 polymer ?
#
loop_
_entity_poly.entity_id
_entity_poly.type
_entity_poly.pdbx_seq_one_letter_code
_entity_poly.pdbx_strand_id
1 'polypeptide(L)' 'MSDFYFSADIGNDTILCIAPITDRRLELSGETIDDKSGYFLFETKGGAEPSEVQILARVTSEEAALRLKRMLSLE' A
#
# COMPACT_ATOMS: atom_id res chain seq x y z
N MET A 1 12.96 10.34 8.03
CA MET A 1 12.59 9.20 7.16
C MET A 1 11.27 9.59 6.56
N SER A 2 11.25 9.93 5.28
CA SER A 2 10.02 10.34 4.62
C SER A 2 9.17 9.10 4.42
N ASP A 3 8.08 8.98 5.17
CA ASP A 3 7.02 8.03 4.88
C ASP A 3 6.48 8.35 3.49
N PHE A 4 7.03 7.70 2.47
CA PHE A 4 6.51 7.81 1.12
C PHE A 4 5.14 7.14 1.10
N TYR A 5 4.13 7.98 0.92
CA TYR A 5 2.78 7.55 0.63
C TYR A 5 2.52 7.90 -0.82
N PHE A 6 2.48 6.87 -1.67
CA PHE A 6 2.03 7.01 -3.05
C PHE A 6 0.68 6.35 -3.19
N SER A 7 -0.26 7.02 -3.85
CA SER A 7 -1.57 6.45 -4.11
C SER A 7 -2.05 6.78 -5.51
N ALA A 8 -2.83 5.90 -6.11
CA ALA A 8 -3.62 6.18 -7.30
C ALA A 8 -4.99 5.54 -7.19
N ASP A 9 -6.01 6.23 -7.69
CA ASP A 9 -7.31 5.62 -7.94
C ASP A 9 -7.18 4.69 -9.15
N ILE A 10 -7.52 3.41 -8.96
CA ILE A 10 -7.54 2.41 -10.03
C ILE A 10 -8.96 2.07 -10.48
N GLY A 11 -9.94 2.89 -10.08
CA GLY A 11 -11.37 2.69 -10.34
C GLY A 11 -12.05 1.73 -9.36
N ASN A 12 -13.37 1.56 -9.52
CA ASN A 12 -14.20 0.69 -8.69
C ASN A 12 -14.05 0.92 -7.17
N ASP A 13 -14.00 2.19 -6.74
CA ASP A 13 -13.82 2.57 -5.33
C ASP A 13 -12.55 1.98 -4.69
N THR A 14 -11.55 1.68 -5.53
CA THR A 14 -10.30 1.03 -5.13
C THR A 14 -9.13 1.98 -5.36
N ILE A 15 -8.36 2.19 -4.30
CA ILE A 15 -7.14 2.99 -4.32
C ILE A 15 -5.94 2.06 -4.15
N LEU A 16 -5.00 2.13 -5.08
CA LEU A 16 -3.73 1.42 -5.00
C LEU A 16 -2.71 2.28 -4.26
N CYS A 17 -2.13 1.73 -3.19
CA CYS A 17 -1.24 2.44 -2.29
C CYS A 17 0.13 1.76 -2.20
N ILE A 18 1.19 2.56 -2.17
CA ILE A 18 2.53 2.14 -1.75
C ILE A 18 2.91 2.95 -0.52
N ALA A 19 2.97 2.28 0.62
CA ALA A 19 3.34 2.90 1.88
C ALA A 19 3.84 1.85 2.89
N PRO A 20 4.50 2.26 3.97
CA PRO A 20 4.70 1.40 5.13
C PRO A 20 3.34 0.91 5.66
N ILE A 21 3.28 -0.35 6.08
CA ILE A 21 2.05 -0.92 6.63
C ILE A 21 1.94 -0.61 8.12
N THR A 22 0.75 -0.20 8.55
CA THR A 22 0.43 0.01 9.96
C THR A 22 -0.34 -1.19 10.51
N ASP A 23 -0.31 -1.39 11.83
CA ASP A 23 -1.06 -2.48 12.47
C ASP A 23 -2.54 -2.46 12.09
N ARG A 24 -3.15 -1.27 12.07
CA ARG A 24 -4.56 -1.10 11.66
C ARG A 24 -4.83 -1.57 10.23
N ARG A 25 -3.93 -1.31 9.28
CA ARG A 25 -4.08 -1.77 7.88
C ARG A 25 -3.86 -3.27 7.75
N LEU A 26 -2.95 -3.83 8.55
CA LEU A 26 -2.72 -5.27 8.59
C LEU A 26 -3.93 -6.01 9.17
N GLU A 27 -4.53 -5.50 10.24
CA GLU A 27 -5.77 -6.04 10.80
C GLU A 27 -6.91 -6.04 9.78
N LEU A 28 -7.06 -4.94 9.02
CA LEU A 28 -8.04 -4.83 7.94
C LEU A 28 -7.78 -5.76 6.75
N SER A 29 -6.55 -6.25 6.59
CA SER A 29 -6.21 -7.23 5.56
C SER A 29 -6.47 -8.67 5.96
N GLY A 30 -6.58 -8.94 7.27
CA GLY A 30 -6.65 -10.31 7.79
C GLY A 30 -5.37 -11.12 7.60
N GLU A 31 -4.31 -10.55 7.01
CA GLU A 31 -3.02 -11.21 6.84
C GLU A 31 -2.15 -11.07 8.09
N THR A 32 -1.28 -12.06 8.32
CA THR A 32 -0.26 -12.00 9.37
C THR A 32 1.10 -11.84 8.71
N ILE A 33 1.67 -10.64 8.81
CA ILE A 33 3.01 -10.34 8.27
C ILE A 33 4.00 -10.28 9.42
N ASP A 34 4.98 -11.18 9.40
CA ASP A 34 6.04 -11.30 10.41
C ASP A 34 7.04 -10.13 10.33
N ASP A 35 7.41 -9.70 9.10
CA ASP A 35 8.31 -8.58 8.86
C ASP A 35 7.56 -7.40 8.21
N LYS A 36 7.26 -6.38 9.01
CA LYS A 36 6.60 -5.13 8.60
C LYS A 36 7.60 -4.09 8.08
N SER A 37 8.86 -4.47 7.88
CA SER A 37 9.92 -3.56 7.45
C SER A 37 9.79 -3.22 5.96
N GLY A 38 9.98 -1.95 5.62
CA GLY A 38 9.96 -1.47 4.24
C GLY A 38 8.60 -0.94 3.80
N TYR A 39 8.29 -1.13 2.52
CA TYR A 39 7.06 -0.63 1.89
C TYR A 39 6.19 -1.80 1.46
N PHE A 40 4.89 -1.55 1.37
CA PHE A 40 3.91 -2.53 0.92
C PHE A 40 3.08 -1.91 -0.19
N LEU A 41 2.86 -2.69 -1.24
CA LEU A 41 1.86 -2.43 -2.26
C LEU A 41 0.56 -3.08 -1.78
N PHE A 42 -0.46 -2.27 -1.56
CA PHE A 42 -1.77 -2.74 -1.12
C PHE A 42 -2.89 -1.93 -1.75
N GLU A 43 -4.03 -2.56 -1.92
CA GLU A 43 -5.26 -1.94 -2.38
C GLU A 43 -6.15 -1.64 -1.19
N THR A 44 -6.83 -0.50 -1.21
CA THR A 44 -7.85 -0.15 -0.22
C THR A 44 -9.16 0.11 -0.90
N LYS A 45 -10.24 -0.53 -0.43
CA LYS A 45 -11.61 -0.28 -0.87
C LYS A 45 -12.38 0.53 0.17
N GLY A 46 -13.29 1.41 -0.24
CA GLY A 46 -14.11 2.23 0.65
C GLY A 46 -13.78 3.73 0.65
N GLY A 47 -13.00 4.21 -0.33
CA GLY A 47 -12.64 5.63 -0.46
C GLY A 47 -11.87 6.18 0.75
N ALA A 48 -12.48 7.13 1.49
CA ALA A 48 -11.81 7.87 2.56
C ALA A 48 -11.59 7.08 3.86
N GLU A 49 -12.43 6.07 4.13
CA GLU A 49 -12.25 5.14 5.25
C GLU A 49 -12.10 3.72 4.69
N PRO A 50 -10.87 3.17 4.67
CA PRO A 50 -10.63 1.86 4.08
C PRO A 50 -11.36 0.80 4.88
N SER A 51 -12.35 0.18 4.25
CA SER A 51 -13.14 -0.90 4.83
C SER A 51 -12.48 -2.26 4.63
N GLU A 52 -11.64 -2.37 3.60
CA GLU A 52 -10.90 -3.57 3.24
C GLU A 52 -9.51 -3.16 2.73
N VAL A 53 -8.47 -3.88 3.17
CA VAL A 53 -7.09 -3.70 2.71
C VAL A 53 -6.63 -5.02 2.10
N GLN A 54 -6.16 -5.03 0.87
CA GLN A 54 -5.60 -6.22 0.24
C GLN A 54 -4.13 -6.00 -0.05
N ILE A 55 -3.27 -6.77 0.60
CA ILE A 55 -1.82 -6.67 0.39
C ILE A 55 -1.47 -7.47 -0.86
N LEU A 56 -0.85 -6.80 -1.83
CA LEU A 56 -0.47 -7.41 -3.10
C LEU A 56 0.99 -7.87 -3.09
N ALA A 57 1.88 -7.05 -2.52
CA ALA A 57 3.30 -7.35 -2.49
C ALA A 57 4.04 -6.55 -1.41
N ARG A 58 5.10 -7.15 -0.87
CA ARG A 58 6.09 -6.44 -0.06
C ARG A 58 7.21 -5.89 -0.96
N VAL A 59 7.57 -4.64 -0.72
CA VAL A 59 8.59 -3.89 -1.45
C VAL A 59 9.74 -3.59 -0.50
N THR A 60 10.82 -4.36 -0.62
CA THR A 60 11.94 -4.38 0.34
C THR A 60 12.91 -3.21 0.21
N SER A 61 12.71 -2.29 -0.73
CA SER A 61 13.64 -1.18 -0.98
C SER A 61 12.92 0.07 -1.49
N GLU A 62 13.39 1.24 -1.04
CA GLU A 62 12.85 2.55 -1.47
C GLU A 62 12.94 2.75 -2.99
N GLU A 63 14.06 2.33 -3.60
CA GLU A 63 14.21 2.38 -5.06
C GLU A 63 13.15 1.57 -5.80
N ALA A 64 12.76 0.40 -5.25
CA ALA A 64 11.70 -0.42 -5.83
C ALA A 64 10.34 0.26 -5.67
N ALA A 65 10.07 0.90 -4.53
CA ALA A 65 8.85 1.69 -4.33
C ALA A 65 8.76 2.86 -5.33
N LEU A 66 9.85 3.58 -5.56
CA LEU A 66 9.91 4.68 -6.53
C LEU A 66 9.80 4.21 -7.99
N ARG A 67 10.31 3.01 -8.31
CA ARG A 67 10.10 2.40 -9.64
C ARG A 67 8.64 1.97 -9.82
N LEU A 68 8.03 1.34 -8.82
CA LEU A 68 6.62 0.97 -8.86
C LEU A 68 5.71 2.19 -8.95
N LYS A 69 6.00 3.26 -8.19
CA LYS A 69 5.33 4.55 -8.32
C LYS A 69 5.29 5.00 -9.78
N ARG A 70 6.44 5.00 -10.46
CA ARG A 70 6.55 5.42 -11.86
C ARG A 70 5.88 4.46 -12.84
N MET A 71 5.95 3.16 -12.59
CA MET A 71 5.32 2.15 -13.46
C MET A 71 3.79 2.15 -13.36
N LEU A 72 3.27 2.44 -12.16
CA LEU A 72 1.85 2.43 -11.85
C LEU A 72 1.23 3.83 -11.86
N SER A 73 2.01 4.85 -12.23
CA SER A 73 1.59 6.26 -12.25
C SER A 73 0.93 6.73 -10.94
N LEU A 74 1.49 6.32 -9.80
CA LEU A 74 1.02 6.78 -8.48
C LEU A 74 1.48 8.22 -8.25
N GLU A 75 0.70 9.02 -7.52
CA GLU A 75 1.00 10.43 -7.24
C GLU A 75 1.68 10.63 -5.89
#